data_AF-A0A0F9EF34-F1
#
_entry.id   AF-A0A0F9EF34-F1
#
_cell.length_a   1.000
_cell.length_b   1.000
_cell.length_c   1.000
_cell.angle_alpha   90.00
_cell.angle_beta   90.00
_cell.angle_gamma   90.00
#
_symmetry.space_group_name_H-M   'P 1'
#
loop_
_entity.id
_entity.type
_entity.pdbx_description
1 polymer ?
#
loop_
_entity_poly.entity_id
_entity_poly.type
_entity_poly.pdbx_seq_one_letter_code
_entity_poly.pdbx_strand_id
1 'polypeptide(L)'
;MGIIGDIRKHNKSCTGTSVWHACLDCGKERWVPLKRGVPKNQRCCRCANKPKVKRGADNHLWRGGITRSRGYVYIHTQPDNFFYPMVQTRGYIPEHRLVMAKHLGRCLHRWEIVHHKNHIKDDNRIENLQLVSDDRHKQITTLEMQIKKLKAENQVLREKLIVLEASPVPCDDASRR
;
A
#
# COMPACT_ATOMS: atom_id res chain seq x y z
N MET A 1 35.17 1.79 34.78
CA MET A 1 34.84 1.89 33.34
C MET A 1 36.15 1.81 32.56
N GLY A 2 36.18 1.13 31.42
CA GLY A 2 37.37 1.11 30.55
C GLY A 2 37.35 2.29 29.58
N ILE A 3 38.52 2.76 29.17
CA ILE A 3 38.71 3.74 28.11
C ILE A 3 38.83 2.97 26.78
N ILE A 4 38.27 3.52 25.69
CA ILE A 4 38.39 2.89 24.35
C ILE A 4 39.88 2.72 24.03
N GLY A 5 40.27 1.49 23.69
CA GLY A 5 41.66 1.12 23.45
C GLY A 5 42.36 0.45 24.64
N ASP A 6 41.75 0.40 25.82
CA ASP A 6 42.33 -0.30 26.98
C ASP A 6 42.55 -1.78 26.68
N ILE A 7 43.76 -2.27 26.95
CA ILE A 7 44.16 -3.65 26.67
C ILE A 7 44.26 -4.44 27.97
N ARG A 8 43.51 -5.54 28.07
CA ARG A 8 43.54 -6.46 29.21
C ARG A 8 44.06 -7.83 28.80
N LYS A 9 45.05 -8.35 29.54
CA LYS A 9 45.56 -9.73 29.41
C LYS A 9 44.92 -10.61 30.49
N HIS A 10 44.44 -11.80 30.11
CA HIS A 10 43.85 -12.76 31.05
C HIS A 10 44.86 -13.86 31.38
N ASN A 11 45.07 -14.12 32.67
CA ASN A 11 45.90 -15.22 33.16
C ASN A 11 44.97 -16.36 33.61
N LYS A 12 45.15 -17.53 32.98
CA LYS A 12 44.47 -18.83 33.20
C LYS A 12 43.30 -19.13 32.25
N SER A 13 43.45 -20.27 31.57
CA SER A 13 42.55 -21.07 30.72
C SER A 13 41.90 -20.46 29.46
N CYS A 14 41.91 -19.15 29.24
CA CYS A 14 41.33 -18.54 28.02
C CYS A 14 42.40 -17.71 27.28
N THR A 15 42.99 -18.27 26.23
CA THR A 15 44.08 -17.67 25.45
C THR A 15 43.62 -16.41 24.68
N GLY A 16 43.81 -15.22 25.25
CA GLY A 16 43.61 -13.99 24.50
C GLY A 16 43.84 -12.69 25.27
N THR A 17 44.51 -11.75 24.62
CA THR A 17 44.46 -10.33 25.00
C THR A 17 43.13 -9.77 24.52
N SER A 18 42.45 -8.94 25.31
CA SER A 18 41.21 -8.25 24.93
C SER A 18 41.41 -6.74 24.94
N VAL A 19 40.64 -6.02 24.12
CA VAL A 19 40.63 -4.55 24.05
C VAL A 19 39.22 -4.03 24.32
N TRP A 20 39.09 -2.91 25.03
CA TRP A 20 37.83 -2.20 25.17
C TRP A 20 37.52 -1.45 23.85
N HIS A 21 36.41 -1.81 23.19
CA HIS A 21 36.11 -1.36 21.82
C HIS A 21 34.63 -0.98 21.66
N ALA A 22 34.38 0.13 20.96
CA ALA A 22 33.04 0.62 20.63
C ALA A 22 32.54 0.02 19.29
N CYS A 23 31.28 -0.38 19.23
CA CYS A 23 30.66 -0.83 17.99
C CYS A 23 30.57 0.30 16.95
N LEU A 24 31.11 0.09 15.75
CA LEU A 24 31.08 1.09 14.66
C LEU A 24 29.67 1.55 14.23
N ASP A 25 28.63 0.76 14.51
CA ASP A 25 27.25 1.09 14.10
C ASP A 25 26.40 1.75 15.18
N CYS A 26 26.69 1.49 16.45
CA CYS A 26 25.78 1.86 17.54
C CYS A 26 26.50 2.43 18.78
N GLY A 27 27.83 2.55 18.74
CA GLY A 27 28.63 3.08 19.84
C GLY A 27 28.77 2.15 21.05
N LYS A 28 28.01 1.04 21.14
CA LYS A 28 28.04 0.17 22.33
C LYS A 28 29.44 -0.39 22.61
N GLU A 29 29.96 -0.06 23.78
CA GLU A 29 31.27 -0.48 24.28
C GLU A 29 31.24 -1.86 24.91
N ARG A 30 32.33 -2.62 24.74
CA ARG A 30 32.53 -3.96 25.30
C ARG A 30 33.99 -4.37 25.24
N TRP A 31 34.36 -5.37 26.03
CA TRP A 31 35.61 -6.10 25.81
C TRP A 31 35.51 -6.96 24.54
N VAL A 32 36.50 -6.86 23.67
CA VAL A 32 36.61 -7.64 22.43
C VAL A 32 37.99 -8.31 22.39
N PRO A 33 38.09 -9.62 22.13
CA PRO A 33 39.38 -10.27 21.96
C PRO A 33 40.19 -9.60 20.84
N LEU A 34 41.47 -9.36 21.06
CA LEU A 34 42.42 -8.94 20.04
C LEU A 34 42.87 -10.14 19.20
N LYS A 35 42.97 -9.93 17.89
CA LYS A 35 43.56 -10.89 16.95
C LYS A 35 44.45 -10.11 15.99
N ARG A 36 45.75 -10.44 15.95
CA ARG A 36 46.76 -9.71 15.13
C ARG A 36 46.72 -8.19 15.37
N GLY A 37 46.64 -7.76 16.62
CA GLY A 37 46.67 -6.33 17.00
C GLY A 37 45.37 -5.55 16.78
N VAL A 38 44.33 -6.16 16.20
CA VAL A 38 43.03 -5.52 15.98
C VAL A 38 41.90 -6.21 16.76
N PRO A 39 40.83 -5.48 17.17
CA PRO A 39 39.68 -6.12 17.79
C PRO A 39 39.04 -7.11 16.82
N LYS A 40 38.92 -8.37 17.24
CA LYS A 40 38.39 -9.48 16.45
C LYS A 40 37.03 -9.16 15.83
N ASN A 41 36.17 -8.47 16.58
CA ASN A 41 34.84 -8.06 16.14
C ASN A 41 34.68 -6.55 16.27
N GLN A 42 34.70 -5.85 15.13
CA GLN A 42 34.50 -4.40 15.04
C GLN A 42 33.06 -3.98 15.41
N ARG A 43 32.07 -4.85 15.16
CA ARG A 43 30.63 -4.63 15.43
C ARG A 43 30.13 -5.55 16.55
N CYS A 44 29.17 -5.09 17.34
CA CYS A 44 28.52 -5.92 18.37
C CYS A 44 27.66 -7.01 17.71
N CYS A 45 27.31 -8.08 18.45
CA CYS A 45 26.51 -9.18 17.91
C CYS A 45 25.19 -8.73 17.26
N ARG A 46 24.48 -7.77 17.89
CA ARG A 46 23.23 -7.23 17.36
C ARG A 46 23.41 -6.50 16.03
N CYS A 47 24.47 -5.72 15.89
CA CYS A 47 24.73 -4.95 14.67
C CYS A 47 25.32 -5.83 13.55
N ALA A 48 26.20 -6.77 13.89
CA ALA A 48 26.77 -7.73 12.95
C ALA A 48 25.70 -8.66 12.36
N ASN A 49 24.72 -9.08 13.17
CA ASN A 49 23.63 -9.97 12.75
C ASN A 49 22.40 -9.23 12.22
N LYS A 50 22.46 -7.90 12.04
CA LYS A 50 21.30 -7.14 11.54
C LYS A 50 21.04 -7.56 10.08
N PRO A 51 19.83 -8.02 9.73
CA PRO A 51 19.53 -8.42 8.35
C PRO A 51 19.70 -7.21 7.43
N LYS A 52 20.48 -7.40 6.37
CA LYS A 52 20.64 -6.40 5.30
C LYS A 52 19.39 -6.42 4.43
N VAL A 53 18.34 -5.75 4.89
CA VAL A 53 17.10 -5.63 4.11
C VAL A 53 17.38 -4.70 2.94
N LYS A 54 17.44 -5.25 1.72
CA LYS A 54 17.50 -4.46 0.50
C LYS A 54 16.21 -3.65 0.35
N ARG A 55 16.31 -2.38 -0.04
CA ARG A 55 15.18 -1.45 -0.18
C ARG A 55 15.24 -0.77 -1.54
N GLY A 56 14.10 -0.28 -2.02
CA GLY A 56 14.04 0.39 -3.31
C GLY A 56 14.56 -0.51 -4.43
N ALA A 57 15.27 0.08 -5.40
CA ALA A 57 15.81 -0.61 -6.56
C ALA A 57 16.74 -1.80 -6.24
N ASP A 58 17.38 -1.82 -5.07
CA ASP A 58 18.24 -2.93 -4.66
C ASP A 58 17.45 -4.20 -4.30
N ASN A 59 16.16 -4.07 -3.98
CA ASN A 59 15.30 -5.21 -3.70
C ASN A 59 14.79 -5.83 -5.01
N HIS A 60 15.08 -7.10 -5.27
CA HIS A 60 14.61 -7.82 -6.47
C HIS A 60 13.07 -7.84 -6.63
N LEU A 61 12.32 -7.67 -5.55
CA LEU A 61 10.85 -7.54 -5.57
C LEU A 61 10.37 -6.13 -5.94
N TRP A 62 11.29 -5.18 -6.11
CA TRP A 62 10.99 -3.79 -6.44
C TRP A 62 10.55 -3.67 -7.90
N ARG A 63 9.29 -3.30 -8.08
CA ARG A 63 8.67 -3.12 -9.40
C ARG A 63 8.58 -1.65 -9.76
N GLY A 64 9.73 -0.98 -9.80
CA GLY A 64 9.81 0.46 -10.14
C GLY A 64 9.08 1.38 -9.15
N GLY A 65 8.80 0.91 -7.93
CA GLY A 65 8.01 1.65 -6.96
C GLY A 65 6.50 1.56 -7.16
N ILE A 66 6.02 0.63 -8.00
CA ILE A 66 4.60 0.38 -8.18
C ILE A 66 4.17 -0.77 -7.26
N THR A 67 3.10 -0.57 -6.52
CA THR A 67 2.46 -1.63 -5.73
C THR A 67 0.95 -1.62 -5.91
N ARG A 68 0.32 -2.80 -5.78
CA ARG A 68 -1.12 -2.98 -5.92
C ARG A 68 -1.69 -3.52 -4.62
N SER A 69 -2.77 -2.92 -4.13
CA SER A 69 -3.44 -3.35 -2.90
C SER A 69 -4.91 -2.96 -2.91
N ARG A 70 -5.79 -3.89 -2.52
CA ARG A 70 -7.25 -3.69 -2.44
C ARG A 70 -7.90 -3.16 -3.75
N GLY A 71 -7.34 -3.56 -4.89
CA GLY A 71 -7.78 -3.12 -6.23
C GLY A 71 -7.22 -1.77 -6.68
N TYR A 72 -6.45 -1.07 -5.84
CA TYR A 72 -5.82 0.20 -6.20
C TYR A 72 -4.34 0.03 -6.54
N VAL A 73 -3.86 0.88 -7.45
CA VAL A 73 -2.44 1.04 -7.79
C VAL A 73 -1.86 2.20 -6.98
N TYR A 74 -0.65 2.02 -6.48
CA TYR A 74 0.10 3.01 -5.70
C TYR A 74 1.48 3.22 -6.30
N ILE A 75 1.92 4.48 -6.34
CA ILE A 75 3.18 4.92 -6.93
C ILE A 75 4.08 5.48 -5.83
N HIS A 76 5.27 4.90 -5.68
CA HIS A 76 6.30 5.41 -4.79
C HIS A 76 6.82 6.75 -5.33
N THR A 77 6.86 7.75 -4.47
CA THR A 77 7.20 9.13 -4.80
C THR A 77 8.29 9.62 -3.85
N GLN A 78 9.32 10.25 -4.41
CA GLN A 78 10.47 10.74 -3.65
C GLN A 78 10.17 12.08 -2.95
N PRO A 79 10.84 12.41 -1.82
CA PRO A 79 10.60 13.63 -1.03
C PRO A 79 10.73 14.96 -1.78
N ASP A 80 11.54 15.00 -2.83
CA ASP A 80 11.78 16.16 -3.70
C ASP A 80 10.70 16.35 -4.77
N ASN A 81 9.77 15.40 -4.93
CA ASN A 81 8.72 15.49 -5.92
C ASN A 81 7.63 16.50 -5.53
N PHE A 82 7.14 17.29 -6.49
CA PHE A 82 6.06 18.27 -6.28
C PHE A 82 4.79 17.67 -5.63
N PHE A 83 4.42 16.43 -6.00
CA PHE A 83 3.24 15.76 -5.46
C PHE A 83 3.50 15.00 -4.14
N TYR A 84 4.73 15.07 -3.60
CA TYR A 84 5.08 14.42 -2.33
C TYR A 84 4.14 14.75 -1.15
N PRO A 85 3.56 15.96 -1.02
CA PRO A 85 2.58 16.25 0.04
C PRO A 85 1.33 15.34 0.02
N MET A 86 1.05 14.65 -1.10
CA MET A 86 -0.05 13.69 -1.24
C MET A 86 0.33 12.26 -0.82
N VAL A 87 1.58 12.01 -0.47
CA VAL A 87 2.07 10.71 0.00
C VAL A 87 1.30 10.28 1.24
N GLN A 88 0.88 9.02 1.23
CA GLN A 88 0.29 8.34 2.36
C GLN A 88 1.40 7.57 3.10
N THR A 89 1.21 6.27 3.32
CA THR A 89 2.13 5.45 4.08
C THR A 89 3.34 5.04 3.24
N ARG A 90 4.55 5.15 3.81
CA ARG A 90 5.81 4.62 3.24
C ARG A 90 6.22 5.21 1.88
N GLY A 91 5.88 6.46 1.58
CA GLY A 91 6.32 7.11 0.33
C GLY A 91 5.38 6.87 -0.87
N TYR A 92 4.19 6.31 -0.67
CA TYR A 92 3.29 5.95 -1.78
C TYR A 92 2.10 6.90 -1.92
N ILE A 93 1.74 7.24 -3.15
CA ILE A 93 0.53 7.98 -3.53
C ILE A 93 -0.40 7.03 -4.32
N PRO A 94 -1.72 7.00 -4.06
CA PRO A 94 -2.65 6.29 -4.94
C PRO A 94 -2.65 6.87 -6.35
N GLU A 95 -2.53 6.02 -7.37
CA GLU A 95 -2.37 6.44 -8.76
C GLU A 95 -3.53 7.31 -9.26
N HIS A 96 -4.78 6.92 -9.00
CA HIS A 96 -5.96 7.71 -9.37
C HIS A 96 -5.92 9.15 -8.83
N ARG A 97 -5.43 9.34 -7.60
CA ARG A 97 -5.23 10.69 -7.03
C ARG A 97 -4.13 11.45 -7.75
N LEU A 98 -3.01 10.77 -8.05
CA LEU A 98 -1.89 11.38 -8.76
C LEU A 98 -2.27 11.80 -10.18
N VAL A 99 -3.02 10.97 -10.92
CA VAL A 99 -3.54 11.30 -12.26
C VAL A 99 -4.44 12.53 -12.20
N MET A 100 -5.39 12.57 -11.25
CA MET A 100 -6.27 13.72 -11.07
C MET A 100 -5.50 14.99 -10.67
N ALA A 101 -4.52 14.89 -9.76
CA ALA A 101 -3.67 16.01 -9.37
C ALA A 101 -2.86 16.57 -10.54
N LYS A 102 -2.28 15.70 -11.36
CA LYS A 102 -1.57 16.09 -12.59
C LYS A 102 -2.49 16.79 -13.58
N HIS A 103 -3.71 16.28 -13.75
CA HIS A 103 -4.71 16.91 -14.63
C HIS A 103 -5.10 18.31 -14.15
N LEU A 104 -5.22 18.53 -12.84
CA LEU A 104 -5.53 19.84 -12.25
C LEU A 104 -4.32 20.77 -12.11
N GLY A 105 -3.10 20.26 -12.27
CA GLY A 105 -1.86 21.02 -12.06
C GLY A 105 -1.61 21.42 -10.59
N ARG A 106 -2.26 20.76 -9.62
CA ARG A 106 -2.07 21.02 -8.18
C ARG A 106 -2.21 19.76 -7.33
N CYS A 107 -1.68 19.81 -6.11
CA CYS A 107 -1.92 18.77 -5.12
C CYS A 107 -3.40 18.74 -4.69
N LEU A 108 -3.91 17.53 -4.46
CA LEU A 108 -5.23 17.32 -3.87
C LEU A 108 -5.17 17.39 -2.35
N HIS A 109 -6.14 18.05 -1.75
CA HIS A 109 -6.36 18.02 -0.31
C HIS A 109 -6.86 16.64 0.15
N ARG A 110 -6.75 16.38 1.46
CA ARG A 110 -7.14 15.10 2.06
C ARG A 110 -8.65 14.82 1.97
N TRP A 111 -9.49 15.86 1.97
CA TRP A 111 -10.95 15.77 1.88
C TRP A 111 -11.47 15.70 0.44
N GLU A 112 -10.62 15.98 -0.56
CA GLU A 112 -10.98 15.82 -1.96
C GLU A 112 -10.86 14.34 -2.32
N ILE A 113 -11.98 13.69 -2.59
CA ILE A 113 -12.07 12.27 -2.92
C ILE A 113 -12.14 12.12 -4.44
N VAL A 114 -11.46 11.12 -4.98
CA VAL A 114 -11.53 10.79 -6.40
C VAL A 114 -12.35 9.51 -6.55
N HIS A 115 -13.50 9.63 -7.20
CA HIS A 115 -14.45 8.55 -7.48
C HIS A 115 -14.22 7.96 -8.87
N HIS A 116 -14.34 6.65 -9.01
CA HIS A 116 -14.29 5.93 -10.29
C HIS A 116 -15.72 5.74 -10.80
N LYS A 117 -16.06 6.38 -11.93
CA LYS A 117 -17.42 6.38 -12.49
C LYS A 117 -17.89 4.98 -12.91
N ASN A 118 -16.99 4.14 -13.39
CA ASN A 118 -17.28 2.77 -13.81
C ASN A 118 -17.08 1.71 -12.70
N HIS A 119 -16.74 2.13 -11.48
CA HIS A 119 -16.44 1.26 -10.32
C HIS A 119 -15.23 0.34 -10.49
N ILE A 120 -14.44 0.49 -11.54
CA ILE A 120 -13.20 -0.26 -11.81
C ILE A 120 -12.02 0.53 -11.24
N LYS A 121 -11.46 0.04 -10.13
CA LYS A 121 -10.47 0.76 -9.30
C LYS A 121 -9.09 0.94 -9.91
N ASP A 122 -8.76 0.15 -10.94
CA ASP A 122 -7.50 0.22 -11.68
C ASP A 122 -7.64 0.91 -13.05
N ASP A 123 -8.85 1.30 -13.46
CA ASP A 123 -9.07 2.15 -14.62
C ASP A 123 -8.90 3.63 -14.24
N ASN A 124 -7.64 4.07 -14.23
CA ASN A 124 -7.23 5.41 -13.81
C ASN A 124 -7.21 6.44 -14.93
N ARG A 125 -7.89 6.18 -16.07
CA ARG A 125 -8.03 7.17 -17.14
C ARG A 125 -8.84 8.37 -16.67
N ILE A 126 -8.42 9.58 -17.04
CA ILE A 126 -8.98 10.82 -16.47
C ILE A 126 -10.49 10.94 -16.72
N GLU A 127 -10.99 10.47 -17.86
CA GLU A 127 -12.40 10.45 -18.20
C GLU A 127 -13.26 9.61 -17.25
N ASN A 128 -12.66 8.59 -16.62
CA ASN A 128 -13.31 7.70 -15.67
C ASN A 128 -13.24 8.20 -14.21
N LEU A 129 -12.47 9.25 -13.96
CA LEU A 129 -12.29 9.80 -12.62
C LEU A 129 -13.19 11.03 -12.41
N GLN A 130 -13.66 11.21 -11.17
CA GLN A 130 -14.43 12.38 -10.76
C GLN A 130 -13.95 12.87 -9.40
N LEU A 131 -13.64 14.16 -9.27
CA LEU A 131 -13.33 14.76 -7.98
C LEU A 131 -14.62 15.13 -7.25
N VAL A 132 -14.79 14.68 -6.01
CA VAL A 132 -15.99 14.88 -5.19
C VAL A 132 -15.60 15.16 -3.74
N SER A 133 -16.49 15.82 -2.99
CA SER A 133 -16.38 15.98 -1.54
C SER A 133 -16.87 14.72 -0.80
N ASP A 134 -16.51 14.58 0.48
CA ASP A 134 -16.84 13.39 1.29
C ASP A 134 -18.35 13.13 1.42
N ASP A 135 -19.13 14.20 1.64
CA ASP A 135 -20.59 14.14 1.71
C ASP A 135 -21.20 13.63 0.40
N ARG A 136 -20.75 14.18 -0.74
CA ARG A 136 -21.21 13.79 -2.08
C ARG A 136 -20.78 12.36 -2.43
N HIS A 137 -19.57 11.95 -2.06
CA HIS A 137 -19.08 10.60 -2.32
C HIS A 137 -19.96 9.53 -1.65
N LYS A 138 -20.35 9.76 -0.38
CA LYS A 138 -21.25 8.87 0.35
C LYS A 138 -22.64 8.79 -0.29
N GLN A 139 -23.18 9.92 -0.73
CA GLN A 139 -24.46 9.97 -1.44
C GLN A 139 -24.39 9.22 -2.77
N ILE A 140 -23.37 9.50 -3.59
CA ILE A 140 -23.14 8.83 -4.88
C ILE A 140 -23.08 7.31 -4.69
N THR A 141 -22.25 6.84 -3.75
CA THR A 141 -22.10 5.40 -3.47
C THR A 141 -23.44 4.76 -3.08
N THR A 142 -24.19 5.41 -2.20
CA THR A 142 -25.51 4.92 -1.74
C THR A 142 -26.51 4.84 -2.89
N LEU A 143 -26.60 5.90 -3.70
CA LEU A 143 -27.51 5.98 -4.84
C LEU A 143 -27.14 4.95 -5.91
N GLU A 144 -25.85 4.76 -6.21
CA GLU A 144 -25.38 3.76 -7.17
C GLU A 144 -25.75 2.34 -6.73
N MET A 145 -25.63 2.01 -5.44
CA MET A 145 -26.07 0.72 -4.90
C MET A 145 -27.59 0.52 -5.03
N GLN A 146 -28.38 1.56 -4.72
CA GLN A 146 -29.83 1.51 -4.87
C GLN A 146 -30.24 1.34 -6.35
N ILE A 147 -29.63 2.09 -7.26
CA ILE A 147 -29.87 1.97 -8.71
C ILE A 147 -29.54 0.55 -9.18
N LYS A 148 -28.42 -0.02 -8.74
CA LYS A 148 -28.04 -1.39 -9.09
C LYS A 148 -29.09 -2.41 -8.61
N LYS A 149 -29.57 -2.27 -7.37
CA LYS A 149 -30.62 -3.11 -6.81
C LYS A 149 -31.93 -2.99 -7.60
N LEU A 150 -32.39 -1.76 -7.83
CA LEU A 150 -33.62 -1.49 -8.59
C LEU A 150 -33.53 -2.00 -10.03
N LYS A 151 -32.36 -1.90 -10.68
CA LYS A 151 -32.15 -2.45 -12.03
C LYS A 151 -32.26 -3.98 -12.04
N ALA A 152 -31.71 -4.67 -11.03
CA ALA A 152 -31.83 -6.11 -10.92
C ALA A 152 -33.28 -6.55 -10.67
N GLU A 153 -33.99 -5.85 -9.79
CA GLU A 153 -35.42 -6.10 -9.54
C GLU A 153 -36.27 -5.86 -10.80
N ASN A 154 -36.03 -4.76 -11.52
CA ASN A 154 -36.71 -4.46 -12.78
C ASN A 154 -36.45 -5.53 -13.84
N GLN A 155 -35.23 -6.08 -13.91
CA GLN A 155 -34.92 -7.16 -14.84
C GLN A 155 -35.77 -8.41 -14.54
N VAL A 156 -35.83 -8.81 -13.28
CA VAL A 156 -36.65 -9.96 -12.84
C VAL A 156 -38.14 -9.73 -13.10
N LEU A 157 -38.64 -8.52 -12.85
CA LEU A 157 -40.04 -8.17 -13.11
C LEU A 157 -40.36 -8.21 -14.61
N ARG A 158 -39.46 -7.72 -15.46
CA ARG A 158 -39.60 -7.79 -16.92
C ARG A 158 -39.66 -9.25 -17.41
N GLU A 159 -38.81 -10.11 -16.89
CA GLU A 159 -38.83 -11.54 -17.22
C GLU A 159 -40.15 -12.21 -16.80
N LYS A 160 -40.67 -11.88 -15.61
CA LYS A 160 -41.97 -12.37 -15.15
C LYS A 160 -43.13 -11.90 -16.01
N LEU A 161 -43.12 -10.63 -16.43
CA LEU A 161 -44.15 -10.08 -17.32
C LEU A 161 -44.18 -10.80 -18.66
N ILE A 162 -43.02 -11.07 -19.26
CA ILE A 162 -42.92 -11.84 -20.51
C ILE A 162 -43.57 -13.22 -20.37
N VAL A 163 -43.35 -13.90 -19.24
CA VAL A 163 -43.97 -15.22 -18.98
C VAL A 163 -45.48 -15.12 -18.82
N LEU A 164 -45.99 -14.11 -18.11
CA LEU A 164 -47.43 -13.92 -17.91
C LEU A 164 -48.15 -13.52 -19.21
N GLU A 165 -47.55 -12.66 -20.03
CA GLU A 165 -48.08 -12.26 -21.33
C GLU A 165 -48.05 -13.41 -22.35
N ALA A 166 -47.13 -14.36 -22.18
CA ALA A 166 -47.06 -15.57 -23.00
C ALA A 166 -48.03 -16.68 -22.54
N SER A 167 -48.73 -16.53 -21.41
CA SER A 167 -49.76 -17.50 -21.01
C SER A 167 -50.97 -17.40 -21.95
N PRO A 168 -51.42 -18.52 -22.55
CA PRO A 168 -52.60 -18.50 -23.41
C PRO A 168 -53.80 -18.00 -22.62
N VAL A 169 -54.50 -17.00 -23.16
CA VAL A 169 -55.81 -16.61 -22.66
C VAL A 169 -56.72 -17.85 -22.73
N PRO A 170 -57.40 -18.25 -21.65
CA PRO A 170 -58.38 -19.32 -21.73
C PRO A 170 -59.38 -18.98 -22.84
N CYS A 171 -59.50 -19.85 -23.83
CA CYS A 171 -60.56 -19.72 -24.82
C CYS A 171 -61.86 -20.01 -24.06
N ASP A 172 -62.60 -18.97 -23.69
CA ASP A 172 -63.95 -19.10 -23.13
C ASP A 172 -64.87 -19.66 -24.22
N ASP A 173 -64.87 -20.99 -24.37
CA ASP A 173 -65.84 -21.72 -25.18
C ASP A 173 -67.12 -21.91 -24.34
N ALA A 174 -67.80 -20.79 -24.09
CA ALA A 174 -69.09 -20.75 -23.43
C ALA A 174 -70.09 -19.96 -24.27
N SER A 175 -70.22 -20.32 -25.56
CA SER A 175 -71.40 -19.96 -26.36
C SER A 175 -71.44 -20.69 -27.70
N ARG A 176 -71.73 -22.00 -27.69
CA ARG A 176 -72.47 -22.64 -28.79
C ARG A 176 -73.60 -23.47 -28.21
N ARG A 177 -74.82 -22.98 -28.47
CA ARG A 177 -76.09 -23.69 -28.32
C ARG A 177 -76.21 -24.83 -29.32
#